data_AF-A0A293LQL6-F1
#
_entry.id   AF-A0A293LQL6-F1
#
_cell.length_a   1.000
_cell.length_b   1.000
_cell.length_c   1.000
_cell.angle_alpha   90.00
_cell.angle_beta   90.00
_cell.angle_gamma   90.00
#
_symmetry.space_group_name_H-M   'P 1'
#
loop_
_entity.id
_entity.type
_entity.pdbx_description
1 polymer ?
#
loop_
_entity_poly.entity_id
_entity_poly.type
_entity_poly.pdbx_seq_one_letter_code
_entity_poly.pdbx_strand_id
1 'polypeptide(L)'
;MFVSSVYLCNSDPIDCLEAKVVVSYLHRNLMKVKRVDVLSVKHSLAAILYISEYHASYWRSLVREFPHGLQVPERDILSLRKQKCNKCTCFQVLRLWTERHSDNATQKVIVDAAKLSENTELLEIANVLTSDNYMGLNVTSECIVKACGIPSSNWYDDQHTVETLAAHLANNSRSWINSANSRQ
;
A
#
# COMPACT_ATOMS: atom_id res chain seq x y z
N MET A 1 5.34 -39.24 -0.19
CA MET A 1 4.32 -40.13 -0.77
C MET A 1 3.24 -39.26 -1.39
N PHE A 2 3.22 -39.15 -2.71
CA PHE A 2 2.15 -38.46 -3.45
C PHE A 2 1.01 -39.45 -3.66
N VAL A 3 -0.17 -39.15 -3.13
CA VAL A 3 -1.35 -39.98 -3.35
C VAL A 3 -1.86 -39.68 -4.76
N SER A 4 -1.85 -40.73 -5.58
CA SER A 4 -2.50 -40.76 -6.90
C SER A 4 -4.00 -40.54 -6.75
N SER A 5 -4.57 -39.69 -7.60
CA SER A 5 -5.99 -39.79 -7.96
C SER A 5 -6.08 -39.81 -9.48
N VAL A 6 -6.14 -41.04 -10.00
CA VAL A 6 -6.59 -41.37 -11.35
C VAL A 6 -8.10 -41.15 -11.37
N TYR A 7 -8.57 -40.11 -12.06
CA TYR A 7 -9.96 -40.05 -12.46
C TYR A 7 -10.11 -40.73 -13.82
N LEU A 8 -10.79 -41.87 -13.80
CA LEU A 8 -11.32 -42.55 -14.97
C LEU A 8 -12.35 -41.63 -15.66
N CYS A 9 -11.97 -40.99 -16.77
CA CYS A 9 -12.87 -40.26 -17.68
C CYS A 9 -13.57 -41.34 -18.55
N ASN A 10 -14.71 -41.87 -18.07
CA ASN A 10 -15.63 -42.69 -18.87
C ASN A 10 -16.79 -41.80 -19.34
N SER A 11 -16.56 -40.90 -20.29
CA SER A 11 -17.56 -40.19 -21.14
C SER A 11 -16.80 -39.27 -22.12
N ASP A 12 -17.39 -39.04 -23.29
CA ASP A 12 -16.90 -38.41 -24.52
C ASP A 12 -15.63 -37.50 -24.51
N PRO A 13 -14.78 -37.59 -25.56
CA PRO A 13 -13.47 -36.91 -25.62
C PRO A 13 -13.51 -35.37 -25.68
N ILE A 14 -14.69 -34.77 -25.82
CA ILE A 14 -14.88 -33.31 -25.84
C ILE A 14 -14.92 -32.74 -24.41
N ASP A 15 -15.51 -33.47 -23.45
CA ASP A 15 -15.67 -33.02 -22.06
C ASP A 15 -14.34 -33.02 -21.28
N CYS A 16 -13.44 -33.97 -21.57
CA CYS A 16 -12.13 -34.01 -20.90
C CYS A 16 -11.17 -32.89 -21.43
N LEU A 17 -11.47 -32.25 -22.57
CA LEU A 17 -10.69 -31.10 -23.08
C LEU A 17 -11.10 -29.80 -22.38
N GLU A 18 -12.41 -29.58 -22.21
CA GLU A 18 -12.94 -28.43 -21.47
C GLU A 18 -12.50 -28.46 -20.01
N ALA A 19 -12.50 -29.63 -19.36
CA ALA A 19 -12.01 -29.78 -17.99
C ALA A 19 -10.52 -29.39 -17.85
N LYS A 20 -9.67 -29.75 -18.82
CA LYS A 20 -8.23 -29.38 -18.81
C LYS A 20 -8.01 -27.89 -19.05
N VAL A 21 -8.82 -27.27 -19.92
CA VAL A 21 -8.77 -25.83 -20.18
C VAL A 21 -9.24 -25.05 -18.95
N VAL A 22 -10.35 -25.46 -18.33
CA VAL A 22 -10.89 -24.84 -17.11
C VAL A 22 -9.93 -24.99 -15.94
N VAL A 23 -9.33 -26.17 -15.74
CA VAL A 23 -8.29 -26.36 -14.69
C VAL A 23 -7.05 -25.53 -14.99
N SER A 24 -6.60 -25.42 -16.25
CA SER A 24 -5.46 -24.57 -16.62
C SER A 24 -5.75 -23.07 -16.46
N TYR A 25 -6.99 -22.66 -16.73
CA TYR A 25 -7.45 -21.28 -16.59
C TYR A 25 -7.65 -20.90 -15.12
N LEU A 26 -8.21 -21.80 -14.30
CA LEU A 26 -8.28 -21.66 -12.85
C LEU A 26 -6.89 -21.69 -12.24
N HIS A 27 -5.97 -22.55 -12.69
CA HIS A 27 -4.60 -22.56 -12.18
C HIS A 27 -3.85 -21.27 -12.56
N ARG A 28 -4.03 -20.74 -13.79
CA ARG A 28 -3.46 -19.44 -14.19
C ARG A 28 -4.08 -18.25 -13.43
N ASN A 29 -5.37 -18.30 -13.10
CA ASN A 29 -6.04 -17.21 -12.37
C ASN A 29 -5.83 -17.31 -10.85
N LEU A 30 -5.73 -18.51 -10.28
CA LEU A 30 -5.36 -18.72 -8.88
C LEU A 30 -3.87 -18.42 -8.63
N MET A 31 -3.00 -18.68 -9.62
CA MET A 31 -1.58 -18.29 -9.58
C MET A 31 -1.34 -16.80 -9.88
N LYS A 32 -2.37 -16.06 -10.36
CA LYS A 32 -2.35 -14.60 -10.47
C LYS A 32 -2.74 -13.89 -9.18
N VAL A 33 -2.99 -14.61 -8.09
CA VAL A 33 -2.84 -14.04 -6.74
C VAL A 33 -1.34 -13.94 -6.48
N LYS A 34 -0.68 -12.97 -7.14
CA LYS A 34 0.65 -12.53 -6.73
C LYS A 34 0.49 -12.13 -5.27
N ARG A 35 1.10 -12.90 -4.37
CA ARG A 35 1.22 -12.49 -2.97
C ARG A 35 1.96 -11.17 -2.98
N VAL A 36 1.23 -10.08 -2.86
CA VAL A 36 1.83 -8.79 -2.55
C VAL A 36 2.61 -9.03 -1.26
N ASP A 37 3.92 -8.86 -1.35
CA ASP A 37 4.82 -9.13 -0.24
C ASP A 37 4.44 -8.20 0.91
N VAL A 38 4.06 -8.77 2.05
CA VAL A 38 3.68 -8.02 3.25
C VAL A 38 4.81 -7.09 3.66
N LEU A 39 6.05 -7.52 3.44
CA LEU A 39 7.22 -6.70 3.68
C LEU A 39 7.21 -5.46 2.79
N SER A 40 6.93 -5.61 1.49
CA SER A 40 6.85 -4.49 0.55
C SER A 40 5.76 -3.49 0.92
N VAL A 41 4.56 -3.96 1.30
CA VAL A 41 3.45 -3.09 1.74
C VAL A 41 3.82 -2.33 3.01
N LYS A 42 4.44 -3.00 3.98
CA LYS A 42 4.93 -2.36 5.21
C LYS A 42 5.89 -1.22 4.89
N HIS A 43 6.86 -1.45 4.01
CA HIS A 43 7.85 -0.42 3.64
C HIS A 43 7.21 0.78 2.95
N SER A 44 6.26 0.56 2.02
CA SER A 44 5.52 1.66 1.39
C SER A 44 4.73 2.47 2.41
N LEU A 45 4.00 1.82 3.31
CA LEU A 45 3.23 2.50 4.34
C LEU A 45 4.12 3.23 5.34
N ALA A 46 5.26 2.66 5.71
CA ALA A 46 6.26 3.30 6.55
C ALA A 46 6.79 4.59 5.90
N ALA A 47 7.15 4.53 4.61
CA ALA A 47 7.61 5.70 3.87
C ALA A 47 6.54 6.80 3.83
N ILE A 48 5.27 6.42 3.62
CA ILE A 48 4.14 7.36 3.62
C ILE A 48 3.95 8.00 4.99
N LEU A 49 4.01 7.22 6.07
CA LEU A 49 3.91 7.73 7.44
C LEU A 49 5.04 8.72 7.74
N TYR A 50 6.28 8.37 7.40
CA TYR A 50 7.43 9.25 7.55
C TYR A 50 7.24 10.57 6.81
N ILE A 51 6.88 10.51 5.51
CA ILE A 51 6.63 11.72 4.71
C ILE A 51 5.49 12.55 5.32
N SER A 52 4.42 11.90 5.77
CA SER A 52 3.26 12.59 6.33
C SER A 52 3.55 13.23 7.69
N GLU A 53 4.42 12.63 8.49
CA GLU A 53 4.77 13.12 9.82
C GLU A 53 5.75 14.28 9.75
N TYR A 54 6.82 14.14 8.96
CA TYR A 54 7.96 15.06 8.99
C TYR A 54 8.04 15.98 7.76
N HIS A 55 7.47 15.56 6.62
CA HIS A 55 7.68 16.20 5.32
C HIS A 55 6.39 16.55 4.58
N ALA A 56 5.28 16.73 5.31
CA ALA A 56 3.96 16.95 4.73
C ALA A 56 3.87 18.24 3.88
N SER A 57 4.83 19.15 3.91
CA SER A 57 4.80 20.31 3.02
C SER A 57 5.12 19.95 1.56
N TYR A 58 5.82 18.83 1.33
CA TYR A 58 6.39 18.49 0.03
C TYR A 58 5.60 17.43 -0.77
N TRP A 59 4.52 16.89 -0.21
CA TRP A 59 3.77 15.80 -0.88
C TRP A 59 3.22 16.18 -2.25
N ARG A 60 2.87 17.46 -2.48
CA ARG A 60 2.37 17.90 -3.79
C ARG A 60 3.47 17.82 -4.84
N SER A 61 4.68 18.25 -4.50
CA SER A 61 5.83 18.14 -5.37
C SER A 61 6.13 16.66 -5.63
N LEU A 62 6.18 15.85 -4.58
CA LEU A 62 6.41 14.40 -4.71
C LEU A 62 5.41 13.70 -5.63
N VAL A 63 4.11 13.95 -5.46
CA VAL A 63 3.05 13.30 -6.27
C VAL A 63 3.14 13.72 -7.74
N ARG A 64 3.62 14.93 -8.05
CA ARG A 64 3.84 15.38 -9.43
C ARG A 64 4.99 14.66 -10.12
N GLU A 65 6.00 14.23 -9.35
CA GLU A 65 7.14 13.47 -9.85
C GLU A 65 6.84 11.97 -10.02
N PHE A 66 5.68 11.48 -9.56
CA PHE A 66 5.30 10.09 -9.79
C PHE A 66 5.16 9.80 -11.29
N PRO A 67 5.54 8.59 -11.75
CA PRO A 67 5.45 8.22 -13.16
C PRO A 67 4.04 8.44 -13.72
N HIS A 68 3.95 8.83 -15.00
CA HIS A 68 2.68 8.93 -15.69
C HIS A 68 1.91 7.60 -15.60
N GLY A 69 0.65 7.66 -15.20
CA GLY A 69 -0.19 6.48 -14.95
C GLY A 69 -0.18 5.97 -13.50
N LEU A 70 0.75 6.43 -12.66
CA LEU A 70 0.79 6.17 -11.21
C LEU A 70 0.47 7.43 -10.37
N GLN A 71 0.08 8.54 -10.98
CA GLN A 71 -0.28 9.76 -10.28
C GLN A 71 -1.71 9.69 -9.75
N VAL A 72 -1.94 10.26 -8.56
CA VAL A 72 -3.30 10.47 -8.05
C VAL A 72 -3.95 11.61 -8.86
N PRO A 73 -5.13 11.41 -9.46
CA PRO A 73 -5.79 12.47 -10.22
C PRO A 73 -6.09 13.71 -9.36
N GLU A 74 -5.85 14.90 -9.90
CA GLU A 74 -6.07 16.17 -9.17
C GLU A 74 -7.50 16.31 -8.62
N ARG A 75 -8.52 15.77 -9.31
CA ARG A 75 -9.90 15.76 -8.81
C ARG A 75 -10.02 15.08 -7.43
N ASP A 76 -9.29 13.99 -7.23
CA ASP A 76 -9.34 13.19 -6.01
C ASP A 76 -8.53 13.90 -4.92
N ILE A 77 -7.39 14.50 -5.27
CA ILE A 77 -6.62 15.36 -4.37
C ILE A 77 -7.46 16.54 -3.85
N LEU A 78 -8.21 17.21 -4.73
CA LEU A 78 -9.09 18.30 -4.35
C LEU A 78 -10.23 17.86 -3.41
N SER A 79 -10.76 16.66 -3.59
CA SER A 79 -11.77 16.10 -2.69
C SER A 79 -11.23 15.88 -1.27
N LEU A 80 -9.94 15.52 -1.15
CA LEU A 80 -9.24 15.31 0.12
C LEU A 80 -8.79 16.61 0.79
N ARG A 81 -8.69 17.74 0.06
CA ARG A 81 -8.35 19.06 0.63
C ARG A 81 -9.39 19.61 1.61
N LYS A 82 -10.55 18.96 1.76
CA LYS A 82 -11.52 19.30 2.82
C LYS A 82 -10.99 19.00 4.24
N GLN A 83 -9.87 18.29 4.35
CA GLN A 83 -9.15 18.03 5.61
C GLN A 83 -8.45 19.31 6.11
N LYS A 84 -8.63 19.67 7.39
CA LYS A 84 -7.98 20.86 8.00
C LYS A 84 -6.48 20.70 8.27
N CYS A 85 -5.96 19.47 8.26
CA CYS A 85 -4.57 19.17 8.63
C CYS A 85 -3.74 18.76 7.39
N ASN A 86 -2.61 19.42 7.17
CA ASN A 86 -1.73 19.12 6.04
C ASN A 86 -1.11 17.71 6.15
N LYS A 87 -0.70 17.27 7.36
CA LYS A 87 -0.20 15.91 7.60
C LYS A 87 -1.25 14.85 7.26
N CYS A 88 -2.49 15.05 7.69
CA CYS A 88 -3.61 14.16 7.33
C CYS A 88 -3.88 14.14 5.83
N THR A 89 -3.83 15.31 5.18
CA THR A 89 -4.05 15.41 3.73
C THR A 89 -2.96 14.66 2.97
N CYS A 90 -1.69 14.87 3.35
CA CYS A 90 -0.54 14.14 2.83
C CYS A 90 -0.74 12.62 2.95
N PHE A 91 -1.05 12.16 4.16
CA PHE A 91 -1.26 10.74 4.45
C PHE A 91 -2.38 10.15 3.61
N GLN A 92 -3.54 10.82 3.53
CA GLN A 92 -4.68 10.33 2.77
C GLN A 92 -4.43 10.31 1.25
N VAL A 93 -3.74 11.31 0.71
CA VAL A 93 -3.38 11.33 -0.73
C VAL A 93 -2.43 10.18 -1.06
N LEU A 94 -1.38 9.98 -0.27
CA LEU A 94 -0.40 8.93 -0.51
C LEU A 94 -0.96 7.53 -0.20
N ARG A 95 -1.89 7.42 0.74
CA ARG A 95 -2.63 6.18 0.97
C ARG A 95 -3.60 5.86 -0.17
N LEU A 96 -4.30 6.87 -0.71
CA LEU A 96 -5.14 6.67 -1.90
C LEU A 96 -4.30 6.21 -3.10
N TRP A 97 -3.07 6.71 -3.22
CA TRP A 97 -2.11 6.24 -4.20
C TRP A 97 -1.79 4.74 -4.04
N THR A 98 -1.51 4.27 -2.82
CA THR A 98 -1.26 2.83 -2.59
C THR A 98 -2.48 1.96 -2.85
N GLU A 99 -3.68 2.45 -2.52
CA GLU A 99 -4.92 1.73 -2.76
C GLU A 99 -5.22 1.59 -4.27
N ARG A 100 -4.91 2.61 -5.08
CA ARG A 100 -5.16 2.58 -6.53
C ARG A 100 -4.09 1.86 -7.33
N HIS A 101 -2.86 1.84 -6.83
CA HIS A 101 -1.72 1.28 -7.52
C HIS A 101 -1.10 0.15 -6.70
N SER A 102 -1.92 -0.69 -6.05
CA SER A 102 -1.48 -1.72 -5.09
C SER A 102 -0.32 -2.60 -5.56
N ASP A 103 -0.27 -2.91 -6.87
CA ASP A 103 0.80 -3.72 -7.46
C ASP A 103 2.13 -2.97 -7.66
N ASN A 104 2.08 -1.62 -7.75
CA ASN A 104 3.22 -0.77 -8.11
C ASN A 104 3.61 0.22 -7.01
N ALA A 105 2.77 0.38 -5.99
CA ALA A 105 2.93 1.38 -4.95
C ALA A 105 3.96 0.94 -3.91
N THR A 106 5.22 0.98 -4.33
CA THR A 106 6.40 0.56 -3.56
C THR A 106 7.15 1.77 -3.01
N GLN A 107 7.86 1.60 -1.90
CA GLN A 107 8.84 2.58 -1.39
C GLN A 107 9.82 3.01 -2.49
N LYS A 108 10.23 2.08 -3.36
CA LYS A 108 11.12 2.36 -4.49
C LYS A 108 10.56 3.43 -5.42
N VAL A 109 9.28 3.37 -5.78
CA VAL A 109 8.66 4.39 -6.64
C VAL A 109 8.67 5.77 -5.98
N ILE A 110 8.46 5.83 -4.66
CA ILE A 110 8.57 7.08 -3.90
C ILE A 110 10.00 7.63 -3.95
N VAL A 111 10.99 6.77 -3.70
CA VAL A 111 12.41 7.14 -3.74
C VAL A 111 12.83 7.62 -5.12
N ASP A 112 12.46 6.88 -6.18
CA ASP A 112 12.83 7.21 -7.55
C ASP A 112 12.20 8.56 -7.96
N ALA A 113 10.92 8.78 -7.65
CA ALA A 113 10.26 10.08 -7.91
C ALA A 113 10.89 11.24 -7.14
N ALA A 114 11.23 11.02 -5.86
CA ALA A 114 11.89 12.04 -5.06
C ALA A 114 13.30 12.38 -5.57
N LYS A 115 14.02 11.41 -6.14
CA LYS A 115 15.33 11.59 -6.79
C LYS A 115 15.27 12.34 -8.12
N LEU A 116 14.15 12.26 -8.83
CA LEU A 116 13.95 12.99 -10.09
C LEU A 116 13.76 14.49 -9.86
N SER A 117 13.42 14.91 -8.65
CA SER A 117 13.18 16.32 -8.34
C SER A 117 14.48 17.10 -8.14
N GLU A 118 14.49 18.35 -8.60
CA GLU A 118 15.53 19.34 -8.26
C GLU A 118 15.35 19.90 -6.83
N ASN A 119 14.28 19.52 -6.12
CA ASN A 119 14.00 19.97 -4.78
C ASN A 119 14.90 19.26 -3.75
N THR A 120 15.72 20.03 -3.04
CA THR A 120 16.68 19.52 -2.03
C THR A 120 16.01 18.70 -0.93
N GLU A 121 14.80 19.04 -0.53
CA GLU A 121 14.05 18.35 0.52
C GLU A 121 13.53 16.99 0.03
N LEU A 122 13.11 16.91 -1.24
CA LEU A 122 12.75 15.62 -1.84
C LEU A 122 13.98 14.71 -1.99
N LEU A 123 15.14 15.27 -2.33
CA LEU A 123 16.40 14.52 -2.35
C LEU A 123 16.77 13.99 -0.95
N GLU A 124 16.58 14.79 0.10
CA GLU A 124 16.79 14.35 1.48
C GLU A 124 15.84 13.22 1.87
N ILE A 125 14.54 13.35 1.55
CA ILE A 125 13.55 12.29 1.75
C ILE A 125 14.00 11.00 1.06
N ALA A 126 14.45 11.06 -0.19
CA ALA A 126 14.93 9.89 -0.91
C ALA A 126 16.13 9.22 -0.24
N ASN A 127 17.08 10.01 0.26
CA ASN A 127 18.26 9.51 0.95
C ASN A 127 17.88 8.80 2.26
N VAL A 128 17.02 9.43 3.06
CA VAL A 128 16.54 8.85 4.32
C VAL A 128 15.76 7.56 4.07
N LEU A 129 14.85 7.57 3.08
CA LEU A 129 14.07 6.39 2.71
C LEU A 129 14.92 5.25 2.16
N THR A 130 16.12 5.51 1.63
CA THR A 130 17.03 4.45 1.17
C THR A 130 17.75 3.75 2.34
N SER A 131 17.84 4.42 3.50
CA SER A 131 18.58 3.90 4.67
C SER A 131 17.74 3.10 5.66
N ASP A 132 16.42 3.10 5.52
CA ASP A 132 15.43 2.51 6.45
C ASP A 132 15.49 2.99 7.92
N ASN A 133 16.43 3.87 8.27
CA ASN A 133 16.57 4.44 9.62
C ASN A 133 15.32 5.19 10.11
N TYR A 134 14.50 5.68 9.18
CA TYR A 134 13.26 6.40 9.48
C TYR A 134 12.20 5.53 10.18
N MET A 135 12.30 4.20 10.06
CA MET A 135 11.33 3.26 10.63
C MET A 135 11.28 3.33 12.17
N GLY A 136 12.41 3.65 12.81
CA GLY A 136 12.50 3.79 14.26
C GLY A 136 12.02 5.14 14.81
N LEU A 137 11.65 6.09 13.94
CA LEU A 137 11.22 7.41 14.38
C LEU A 137 9.82 7.38 14.99
N ASN A 138 9.62 8.17 16.05
CA ASN A 138 8.34 8.28 16.76
C ASN A 138 7.37 9.21 16.04
N VAL A 139 6.20 8.69 15.69
CA VAL A 139 5.09 9.51 15.20
C VAL A 139 4.50 10.26 16.38
N THR A 140 4.57 11.60 16.35
CA THR A 140 4.11 12.49 17.44
C THR A 140 2.84 13.25 17.10
N SER A 141 2.26 13.02 15.91
CA SER A 141 0.99 13.63 15.54
C SER A 141 -0.20 12.71 15.86
N GLU A 142 -1.03 13.13 16.81
CA GLU A 142 -2.27 12.43 17.18
C GLU A 142 -3.17 12.19 15.95
N CYS A 143 -3.19 13.15 15.02
CA CYS A 143 -4.01 13.07 13.83
C CYS A 143 -3.57 11.95 12.86
N ILE A 144 -2.26 11.66 12.77
CA ILE A 144 -1.74 10.55 11.98
C ILE A 144 -2.10 9.22 12.64
N VAL A 145 -1.95 9.10 13.96
CA VAL A 145 -2.27 7.86 14.67
C VAL A 145 -3.76 7.54 14.66
N LYS A 146 -4.62 8.55 14.81
CA LYS A 146 -6.06 8.40 14.55
C LYS A 146 -6.35 7.97 13.12
N ALA A 147 -5.66 8.54 12.13
CA ALA A 147 -5.82 8.15 10.73
C ALA A 147 -5.34 6.71 10.45
N CYS A 148 -4.49 6.14 11.31
CA CYS A 148 -4.10 4.74 11.29
C CYS A 148 -5.13 3.78 11.92
N GLY A 149 -6.20 4.32 12.53
CA GLY A 149 -7.26 3.53 13.17
C GLY A 149 -7.01 3.22 14.64
N ILE A 150 -6.00 3.83 15.27
CA ILE A 150 -5.73 3.66 16.70
C ILE A 150 -6.58 4.66 17.50
N PRO A 151 -7.39 4.20 18.47
CA PRO A 151 -8.26 5.07 19.25
C PRO A 151 -7.48 5.99 20.19
N SER A 152 -8.04 7.19 20.44
CA SER A 152 -7.40 8.27 21.20
C SER A 152 -7.15 7.98 22.68
N SER A 153 -7.77 6.95 23.25
CA SER A 153 -7.66 6.64 24.69
C SER A 153 -6.26 6.18 25.11
N ASN A 154 -5.38 5.83 24.15
CA ASN A 154 -4.06 5.23 24.42
C ASN A 154 -2.88 6.03 23.84
N TRP A 155 -3.14 7.18 23.21
CA TRP A 155 -2.12 7.88 22.40
C TRP A 155 -0.97 8.51 23.20
N TYR A 156 -1.21 9.00 24.41
CA TYR A 156 -0.18 9.71 25.18
C TYR A 156 0.82 8.77 25.87
N ASP A 157 0.42 7.53 26.15
CA ASP A 157 1.24 6.55 26.88
C ASP A 157 1.99 5.60 25.93
N ASP A 158 1.48 5.38 24.71
CA ASP A 158 2.08 4.49 23.73
C ASP A 158 3.01 5.26 22.77
N GLN A 159 4.32 4.97 22.81
CA GLN A 159 5.24 5.45 21.77
C GLN A 159 5.01 4.66 20.48
N HIS A 160 4.39 5.30 19.50
CA HIS A 160 4.18 4.72 18.17
C HIS A 160 5.32 5.07 17.23
N THR A 161 6.15 4.10 16.89
CA THR A 161 7.14 4.26 15.82
C THR A 161 6.50 4.17 14.44
N VAL A 162 7.14 4.75 13.42
CA VAL A 162 6.74 4.61 12.02
C VAL A 162 6.57 3.13 11.64
N GLU A 163 7.48 2.26 12.08
CA GLU A 163 7.39 0.82 11.82
C GLU A 163 6.15 0.19 12.43
N THR A 164 5.87 0.46 13.71
CA THR A 164 4.75 -0.16 14.43
C THR A 164 3.40 0.21 13.80
N LEU A 165 3.24 1.47 13.39
CA LEU A 165 2.05 1.94 12.69
C LEU A 165 1.94 1.36 11.28
N ALA A 166 3.06 1.28 10.54
CA ALA A 166 3.08 0.69 9.21
C ALA A 166 2.69 -0.80 9.25
N ALA A 167 3.21 -1.54 10.23
CA ALA A 167 2.84 -2.94 10.45
C ALA A 167 1.36 -3.08 10.82
N HIS A 168 0.85 -2.22 11.70
CA HIS A 168 -0.58 -2.18 12.05
C HIS A 168 -1.46 -1.96 10.81
N LEU A 169 -1.12 -0.97 9.98
CA LEU A 169 -1.84 -0.67 8.74
C LEU A 169 -1.77 -1.83 7.73
N ALA A 170 -0.59 -2.45 7.55
CA ALA A 170 -0.40 -3.58 6.63
C ALA A 170 -1.21 -4.82 7.06
N ASN A 171 -1.35 -5.04 8.37
CA ASN A 171 -2.15 -6.15 8.89
C ASN A 171 -3.65 -5.88 8.78
N ASN A 172 -4.08 -4.64 9.05
CA ASN A 172 -5.50 -4.27 9.02
C ASN A 172 -6.06 -4.14 7.60
N SER A 173 -5.24 -3.79 6.61
CA SER A 173 -5.67 -3.67 5.21
C SER A 173 -6.14 -5.00 4.60
N ARG A 174 -5.81 -6.16 5.19
CA ARG A 174 -6.39 -7.47 4.83
C ARG A 174 -7.86 -7.65 5.27
N SER A 175 -8.33 -6.94 6.29
CA SER A 175 -9.71 -7.09 6.79
C SER A 175 -10.76 -6.36 5.92
N TRP A 176 -10.34 -5.37 5.13
CA TRP A 176 -11.25 -4.54 4.32
C TRP A 176 -11.57 -5.14 2.96
N ILE A 177 -10.67 -5.96 2.40
CA ILE A 177 -10.89 -6.69 1.14
C ILE A 177 -11.99 -7.75 1.31
N ASN A 178 -12.13 -8.34 2.49
CA ASN A 178 -13.20 -9.30 2.79
C ASN A 178 -14.55 -8.61 3.04
N SER A 179 -14.54 -7.36 3.54
CA SER A 179 -15.77 -6.59 3.80
C SER A 179 -16.42 -6.05 2.51
N ALA A 180 -15.66 -5.94 1.42
CA ALA A 180 -16.18 -5.55 0.11
C ALA A 180 -16.84 -6.72 -0.65
N ASN A 181 -16.50 -7.97 -0.32
CA ASN A 181 -17.07 -9.17 -0.93
C ASN A 181 -18.26 -9.77 -0.15
N SER A 182 -18.64 -9.19 0.99
CA SER A 182 -19.80 -9.62 1.79
C SER A 182 -21.04 -8.74 1.58
N ARG A 183 -21.07 -7.95 0.50
CA ARG A 183 -22.24 -7.14 0.07
C ARG A 183 -22.70 -7.46 -1.36
N GLN A 184 -22.53 -8.71 -1.80
CA GLN A 184 -23.20 -9.24 -2.99
C GLN A 184 -24.11 -10.39 -2.59
#